data_AF-A0A8T5LAS7-F1
#
_entry.id   AF-A0A8T5LAS7-F1
#
_cell.length_a   1.000
_cell.length_b   1.000
_cell.length_c   1.000
_cell.angle_alpha   90.00
_cell.angle_beta   90.00
_cell.angle_gamma   90.00
#
_symmetry.space_group_name_H-M   'P 1'
#
loop_
_entity.id
_entity.type
_entity.pdbx_description
1 polymer ?
#
loop_
_entity_poly.entity_id
_entity_poly.type
_entity_poly.pdbx_seq_one_letter_code
_entity_poly.pdbx_strand_id
1 'polypeptide(L)' 'MIEKLLCKLFGHKYFVIKRFSPASRKVGCWRCHKQWGMNDRVKAFVPWDSELQEHYMEREV' A
#
# COMPACT_ATOMS: atom_id res chain seq x y z
N MET A 1 -5.78 1.96 18.17
CA MET A 1 -7.22 2.22 17.83
C MET A 1 -7.42 3.66 17.38
N ILE A 2 -6.85 4.62 18.11
CA ILE A 2 -6.84 6.06 17.80
C ILE A 2 -6.33 6.33 16.38
N GLU A 3 -5.31 5.60 15.90
CA GLU A 3 -4.71 5.88 14.59
C GLU A 3 -5.64 5.58 13.42
N LYS A 4 -6.52 4.58 13.56
CA LYS A 4 -7.56 4.26 12.58
C LYS A 4 -8.61 5.38 12.53
N LEU A 5 -8.96 5.95 13.68
CA LEU A 5 -9.89 7.07 13.79
C LEU A 5 -9.30 8.34 13.15
N LEU A 6 -8.03 8.64 13.43
CA LEU A 6 -7.31 9.75 12.80
C LEU A 6 -7.26 9.62 11.28
N CYS A 7 -7.06 8.41 10.74
CA CYS A 7 -7.11 8.21 9.29
C CYS A 7 -8.51 8.39 8.71
N LYS A 8 -9.57 8.05 9.46
CA LYS A 8 -10.95 8.23 9.02
C LYS A 8 -11.36 9.71 8.99
N LEU A 9 -10.82 10.53 9.89
CA LEU A 9 -11.13 11.97 9.99
C LEU A 9 -10.23 12.85 9.12
N PHE A 10 -8.92 12.55 9.05
CA PHE A 10 -7.91 13.40 8.40
C PHE A 10 -7.27 12.76 7.17
N GLY A 11 -7.78 11.61 6.71
CA GLY A 11 -7.17 10.83 5.65
C GLY A 11 -5.89 10.09 6.07
N HIS A 12 -5.42 9.22 5.19
CA HIS A 12 -4.18 8.48 5.39
C HIS A 12 -2.96 9.35 5.03
N LYS A 13 -1.91 9.28 5.84
CA LYS A 13 -0.61 9.89 5.56
C LYS A 13 0.28 8.86 4.85
N TYR A 14 0.15 8.79 3.52
CA TYR A 14 0.81 7.77 2.71
C TYR A 14 2.33 7.99 2.58
N PHE A 15 3.06 6.89 2.45
CA PHE A 15 4.47 6.87 2.04
C PHE A 15 4.75 5.66 1.14
N VAL A 16 5.77 5.75 0.29
CA VAL A 16 6.17 4.65 -0.59
C VAL A 16 7.07 3.69 0.20
N ILE A 17 6.67 2.42 0.27
CA ILE A 17 7.47 1.35 0.86
C ILE A 17 8.42 0.78 -0.20
N LYS A 18 7.90 0.48 -1.39
CA LYS A 18 8.67 -0.10 -2.50
C LYS A 18 8.09 0.33 -3.84
N ARG A 19 8.94 0.56 -4.85
CA ARG A 19 8.54 0.74 -6.25
C ARG A 19 8.88 -0.54 -7.01
N PHE A 20 7.91 -1.10 -7.72
CA PHE A 20 8.09 -2.29 -8.56
C PHE A 20 8.24 -1.90 -10.04
N SER A 21 7.62 -0.81 -10.45
CA SER A 21 7.74 -0.22 -11.78
C SER A 21 7.40 1.27 -11.73
N PRO A 22 7.52 2.02 -12.84
CA PRO A 22 7.09 3.42 -12.89
C PRO A 22 5.61 3.62 -12.54
N ALA A 23 4.76 2.63 -12.79
CA ALA A 23 3.33 2.69 -12.52
C ALA A 23 2.92 1.93 -11.24
N SER A 24 3.70 0.94 -10.79
CA SER A 24 3.34 0.05 -9.68
C SER A 24 4.20 0.29 -8.44
N ARG A 25 3.56 0.51 -7.30
CA ARG A 25 4.21 0.75 -6.01
C ARG A 25 3.44 0.15 -4.84
N LYS A 26 4.18 -0.29 -3.83
CA LYS A 26 3.66 -0.59 -2.50
C LYS A 26 3.72 0.68 -1.66
N VAL A 27 2.60 1.05 -1.05
CA VAL A 27 2.50 2.21 -0.16
C VAL A 27 2.01 1.82 1.22
N GLY A 28 2.45 2.53 2.25
CA GLY A 28 2.01 2.40 3.63
C GLY A 28 1.41 3.69 4.17
N CYS A 29 0.81 3.64 5.35
CA CYS A 29 0.40 4.84 6.10
C CYS A 29 1.18 4.96 7.41
N TRP A 30 1.77 6.13 7.68
CA TRP A 30 2.52 6.40 8.91
C TRP A 30 1.68 6.34 10.19
N ARG A 31 0.35 6.50 10.07
CA ARG A 31 -0.57 6.53 11.22
C ARG A 31 -1.08 5.12 11.55
N CYS A 32 -1.78 4.49 10.61
CA CYS A 32 -2.47 3.23 10.88
C CYS A 32 -1.68 1.97 10.45
N HIS A 33 -0.47 2.15 9.90
CA HIS A 33 0.43 1.09 9.45
C HIS A 33 -0.13 0.09 8.42
N LYS A 34 -1.34 0.33 7.90
CA LYS A 34 -1.89 -0.42 6.77
C LYS A 34 -1.06 -0.19 5.51
N GLN A 35 -1.11 -1.17 4.62
CA GLN A 35 -0.34 -1.21 3.38
C GLN A 35 -1.27 -1.50 2.20
N TRP A 36 -0.90 -1.00 1.02
CA TRP A 36 -1.66 -1.13 -0.21
C TRP A 36 -0.74 -1.27 -1.42
N GLY A 37 -1.23 -1.99 -2.43
CA GLY A 37 -0.70 -1.96 -3.78
C GLY A 37 -1.38 -0.83 -4.56
N MET A 38 -0.59 -0.01 -5.24
CA MET A 38 -1.09 1.08 -6.08
C MET A 38 -0.52 0.94 -7.49
N ASN A 39 -1.39 1.00 -8.49
CA ASN A 39 -1.02 1.10 -9.89
C ASN A 39 -1.63 2.35 -10.53
N ASP A 40 -0.80 3.35 -10.83
CA ASP A 40 -1.24 4.64 -11.37
C ASP A 40 -1.84 4.52 -12.77
N ARG A 41 -1.34 3.60 -13.60
CA ARG A 41 -1.77 3.43 -15.01
C ARG A 41 -3.20 2.93 -15.11
N VAL A 42 -3.55 1.95 -14.28
CA VAL A 42 -4.91 1.37 -14.25
C VAL A 42 -5.78 1.93 -13.13
N LYS A 43 -5.29 2.95 -12.40
CA LYS A 43 -5.98 3.57 -11.26
C LYS A 43 -6.43 2.56 -10.20
N ALA A 44 -5.61 1.54 -9.95
CA ALA A 44 -5.88 0.51 -8.95
C ALA A 44 -5.27 0.87 -7.60
N PHE A 45 -6.03 0.65 -6.54
CA PHE A 45 -5.60 0.80 -5.15
C PHE A 45 -6.22 -0.31 -4.31
N VAL A 46 -5.42 -1.31 -3.97
CA VAL A 46 -5.88 -2.54 -3.32
C VAL A 46 -5.16 -2.75 -1.99
N PRO A 47 -5.84 -3.26 -0.95
CA PRO A 47 -5.17 -3.66 0.30
C PRO A 47 -4.01 -4.60 0.00
N TRP A 48 -2.91 -4.44 0.72
CA TRP A 48 -1.80 -5.38 0.65
C TRP A 48 -2.11 -6.56 1.57
N ASP A 49 -2.69 -7.61 1.01
CA ASP A 49 -2.98 -8.88 1.69
C ASP A 49 -1.87 -9.91 1.46
N SER A 50 -2.02 -11.09 2.07
CA SER A 50 -1.06 -12.20 1.99
C SER A 50 -0.92 -12.74 0.57
N GLU A 51 -2.01 -12.79 -0.19
CA GLU A 51 -2.02 -13.26 -1.58
C GLU A 51 -1.20 -12.33 -2.49
N LEU A 52 -1.40 -11.01 -2.38
CA LEU A 52 -0.55 -10.02 -3.06
C LEU A 52 0.92 -10.12 -2.62
N GLN A 53 1.16 -10.39 -1.34
CA GLN A 53 2.52 -10.52 -0.83
C GLN A 53 3.25 -11.72 -1.44
N GLU A 54 2.60 -12.88 -1.53
CA GLU A 54 3.15 -14.10 -2.13
C GLU A 54 3.51 -13.89 -3.61
N HIS A 55 2.60 -13.34 -4.41
CA HIS A 55 2.84 -13.09 -5.84
C HIS A 55 4.00 -12.13 -6.12
N TYR A 56 4.24 -11.16 -5.23
CA TYR A 56 5.37 -10.24 -5.39
C TYR A 56 6.68 -10.77 -4.79
N MET A 57 6.63 -11.67 -3.80
CA MET A 57 7.81 -12.35 -3.25
C MET A 57 8.35 -13.43 -4.21
N GLU A 58 7.47 -14.14 -4.94
CA GLU A 58 7.87 -15.10 -5.97
C GLU A 58 8.64 -14.47 -7.14
N ARG A 59 8.54 -13.15 -7.31
CA ARG A 59 9.22 -12.38 -8.36
C ARG A 59 10.58 -11.82 -7.94
N GLU A 60 11.06 -12.14 -6.74
CA GLU A 60 12.36 -11.69 -6.20
C GLU A 60 13.52 -12.69 -6.43
N VAL A 61 13.46 -13.53 -7.47
CA VAL A 61 14.56 -14.40 -7.92
C VAL A 61 15.15 -13.92 -9.25
#